data_AF-A0A370FGJ5-F1
#
_entry.id   AF-A0A370FGJ5-F1
#
_cell.length_a   1.000
_cell.length_b   1.000
_cell.length_c   1.000
_cell.angle_alpha   90.00
_cell.angle_beta   90.00
_cell.angle_gamma   90.00
#
_symmetry.space_group_name_H-M   'P 1'
#
loop_
_entity.id
_entity.type
_entity.pdbx_description
1 polymer ?
#
loop_
_entity_poly.entity_id
_entity_poly.type
_entity_poly.pdbx_seq_one_letter_code
_entity_poly.pdbx_strand_id
1 'polypeptide(L)'
;MSLSPEPPSSGSPGHAPPEVVNAVGTPAGAVTDPRAVPVTRIDRHLPAVPAARLTAAGLRERFSTPHSVTWTPEVRREPSLTRRNPAPAAVLVPIVQRDEPTVLLTERATRMSTHSGQIAFPGGRVDPGDASIAGAALREAWEEVGLEAGFVEVLGELPTYTTITAFVVTPVVALVQPGFVLRPNPAEVADVFEVPLAFLMNPAHHRRHQVEGDGPAARHFFSMPYQDGGRERFVWGATAGMLRNLYRFLVA
;
A
#
# COMPACT_ATOMS: atom_id res chain seq x y z
N MET A 1 10.70 -69.58 -30.08
CA MET A 1 11.35 -68.33 -30.53
C MET A 1 10.55 -67.18 -29.94
N SER A 2 11.03 -66.64 -28.83
CA SER A 2 10.36 -65.61 -28.04
C SER A 2 10.65 -64.24 -28.64
N LEU A 3 9.61 -63.47 -28.96
CA LEU A 3 9.73 -62.06 -29.33
C LEU A 3 9.42 -61.22 -28.07
N SER A 4 10.43 -60.48 -27.61
CA SER A 4 10.30 -59.49 -26.53
C SER A 4 9.70 -58.20 -27.07
N PRO A 5 8.86 -57.48 -26.31
CA PRO A 5 8.38 -56.16 -26.72
C PRO A 5 9.40 -55.05 -26.43
N GLU A 6 9.52 -54.10 -27.35
CA GLU A 6 10.30 -52.86 -27.21
C GLU A 6 9.80 -51.96 -26.06
N PRO A 7 10.69 -51.19 -25.41
CA PRO A 7 10.27 -50.18 -24.43
C PRO A 7 9.78 -48.89 -25.12
N PRO A 8 8.82 -48.15 -24.53
CA PRO A 8 8.37 -46.88 -25.09
C PRO A 8 9.39 -45.75 -24.86
N SER A 9 9.48 -44.91 -25.90
CA SER A 9 10.30 -43.71 -26.03
C SER A 9 10.04 -42.65 -24.94
N SER A 10 11.12 -42.11 -24.37
CA SER A 10 11.11 -41.00 -23.42
C SER A 10 10.78 -39.67 -24.10
N GLY A 11 9.55 -39.19 -23.91
CA GLY A 11 9.13 -37.84 -24.27
C GLY A 11 9.79 -36.80 -23.36
N SER A 12 10.49 -35.83 -23.95
CA SER A 12 11.00 -34.64 -23.25
C SER A 12 9.84 -33.76 -22.77
N PRO A 13 9.86 -33.19 -21.55
CA PRO A 13 8.82 -32.27 -21.12
C PRO A 13 8.97 -30.95 -21.89
N GLY A 14 7.96 -30.66 -22.72
CA GLY A 14 7.84 -29.38 -23.42
C GLY A 14 7.74 -28.23 -22.42
N HIS A 15 8.57 -27.21 -22.64
CA HIS A 15 8.51 -25.94 -21.93
C HIS A 15 7.15 -25.28 -22.20
N ALA A 16 6.29 -25.19 -21.18
CA ALA A 16 5.05 -24.45 -21.28
C ALA A 16 5.37 -22.96 -21.49
N PRO A 17 4.72 -22.27 -22.44
CA PRO A 17 4.89 -20.84 -22.59
C PRO A 17 4.42 -20.11 -21.32
N PRO A 18 5.01 -18.96 -20.96
CA PRO A 18 4.59 -18.19 -19.80
C PRO A 18 3.12 -17.79 -19.96
N GLU A 19 2.34 -18.08 -18.93
CA GLU A 19 0.92 -17.78 -18.84
C GLU A 19 0.72 -16.25 -18.94
N VAL A 20 0.13 -15.80 -20.04
CA VAL A 20 -0.24 -14.40 -20.26
C VAL A 20 -1.30 -14.06 -19.22
N VAL A 21 -0.93 -13.31 -18.19
CA VAL A 21 -1.84 -12.88 -17.13
C VAL A 21 -2.94 -12.04 -17.77
N ASN A 22 -4.12 -12.63 -17.87
CA ASN A 22 -5.30 -12.10 -18.54
C ASN A 22 -5.59 -10.63 -18.16
N ALA A 23 -5.63 -9.77 -19.17
CA ALA A 23 -6.20 -8.43 -19.09
C ALA A 23 -7.68 -8.53 -18.71
N VAL A 24 -8.01 -8.18 -17.47
CA VAL A 24 -9.40 -8.00 -17.05
C VAL A 24 -9.72 -6.52 -17.22
N GLY A 25 -10.68 -6.21 -18.10
CA GLY A 25 -11.16 -4.85 -18.31
C GLY A 25 -11.62 -4.19 -17.01
N THR A 26 -11.53 -2.85 -16.96
CA THR A 26 -11.93 -2.04 -15.81
C THR A 26 -13.33 -2.43 -15.32
N PRO A 27 -13.50 -2.92 -14.07
CA PRO A 27 -14.80 -3.32 -13.57
C PRO A 27 -15.73 -2.10 -13.42
N ALA A 28 -17.03 -2.30 -13.69
CA ALA A 28 -18.05 -1.27 -13.47
C ALA A 28 -18.00 -0.76 -12.01
N GLY A 29 -17.98 0.56 -11.82
CA GLY A 29 -17.83 1.20 -10.50
C GLY A 29 -16.39 1.48 -10.06
N ALA A 30 -15.39 1.17 -10.89
CA ALA A 30 -14.02 1.64 -10.68
C ALA A 30 -13.92 3.14 -11.01
N VAL A 31 -13.33 3.90 -10.09
CA VAL A 31 -13.07 5.33 -10.27
C VAL A 31 -11.99 5.49 -11.33
N THR A 32 -12.34 6.04 -12.50
CA THR A 32 -11.44 6.24 -13.64
C THR A 32 -10.57 7.48 -13.47
N ASP A 33 -11.16 8.58 -12.99
CA ASP A 33 -10.44 9.77 -12.53
C ASP A 33 -10.86 10.10 -11.09
N PRO A 34 -10.00 9.86 -10.09
CA PRO A 34 -10.32 10.15 -8.69
C PRO A 34 -10.37 11.64 -8.37
N ARG A 35 -9.82 12.51 -9.23
CA ARG A 35 -9.87 13.97 -9.05
C ARG A 35 -11.23 14.55 -9.41
N ALA A 36 -11.93 13.92 -10.35
CA ALA A 36 -13.27 14.33 -10.77
C ALA A 36 -14.36 13.99 -9.73
N VAL A 37 -14.08 13.08 -8.78
CA VAL A 37 -15.07 12.69 -7.76
C VAL A 37 -15.23 13.80 -6.72
N PRO A 38 -16.46 14.27 -6.42
CA PRO A 38 -16.68 15.36 -5.46
C PRO A 38 -16.14 15.08 -4.06
N VAL A 39 -15.52 16.11 -3.47
CA VAL A 39 -15.16 16.11 -2.05
C VAL A 39 -16.39 16.47 -1.23
N THR A 40 -16.85 15.56 -0.39
CA THR A 40 -18.03 15.78 0.46
C THR A 40 -17.67 16.29 1.85
N ARG A 41 -16.43 16.03 2.32
CA ARG A 41 -15.98 16.45 3.65
C ARG A 41 -14.46 16.59 3.72
N ILE A 42 -14.00 17.50 4.58
CA ILE A 42 -12.63 17.54 5.09
C ILE A 42 -12.71 17.63 6.61
N ASP A 43 -12.05 16.72 7.33
CA ASP A 43 -12.20 16.60 8.80
C ASP A 43 -11.33 17.60 9.58
N ARG A 44 -11.41 18.89 9.24
CA ARG A 44 -10.63 19.98 9.88
C ARG A 44 -10.90 20.17 11.38
N HIS A 45 -11.98 19.59 11.88
CA HIS A 45 -12.36 19.64 13.29
C HIS A 45 -11.57 18.64 14.15
N LEU A 46 -10.91 17.66 13.53
CA LEU A 46 -10.06 16.70 14.23
C LEU A 46 -8.65 17.29 14.41
N PRO A 47 -7.95 16.99 15.52
CA PRO A 47 -6.60 17.50 15.74
C PRO A 47 -5.59 16.76 14.86
N ALA A 48 -4.53 17.46 14.45
CA ALA A 48 -3.33 16.83 13.92
C ALA A 48 -2.63 16.01 15.01
N VAL A 49 -1.88 14.97 14.62
CA VAL A 49 -1.04 14.23 15.57
C VAL A 49 0.03 15.17 16.15
N PRO A 50 0.22 15.23 17.49
CA PRO A 50 1.26 16.06 18.08
C PRO A 50 2.65 15.71 17.58
N ALA A 51 3.49 16.71 17.30
CA ALA A 51 4.84 16.52 16.75
C ALA A 51 5.70 15.53 17.57
N ALA A 52 5.58 15.53 18.90
CA ALA A 52 6.29 14.59 19.76
C ALA A 52 5.99 13.11 19.44
N ARG A 53 4.76 12.78 19.03
CA ARG A 53 4.34 11.42 18.63
C ARG A 53 4.81 11.03 17.23
N LEU A 54 5.25 12.00 16.42
CA LEU A 54 5.76 11.75 15.06
C LEU A 54 7.28 11.51 15.04
N THR A 55 7.96 11.69 16.16
CA THR A 55 9.38 11.37 16.31
C THR A 55 9.61 9.86 16.30
N ALA A 56 10.82 9.40 15.97
CA ALA A 56 11.18 8.00 16.07
C ALA A 56 10.92 7.41 17.48
N ALA A 57 11.22 8.17 18.54
CA ALA A 57 10.94 7.77 19.91
C ALA A 57 9.44 7.66 20.19
N GLY A 58 8.64 8.65 19.79
CA GLY A 58 7.18 8.65 19.98
C GLY A 58 6.48 7.54 19.20
N LEU A 59 6.96 7.23 17.98
CA LEU A 59 6.47 6.11 17.18
C LEU A 59 6.80 4.78 17.86
N ARG A 60 8.05 4.56 18.30
CA ARG A 60 8.43 3.34 19.04
C ARG A 60 7.58 3.16 20.29
N GLU A 61 7.46 4.21 21.11
CA GLU A 61 6.65 4.21 22.34
C GLU A 61 5.19 3.81 22.03
N ARG A 62 4.63 4.38 20.96
CA ARG A 62 3.25 4.09 20.56
C ARG A 62 3.04 2.63 20.19
N PHE A 63 3.97 2.02 19.46
CA PHE A 63 3.89 0.61 19.07
C PHE A 63 4.26 -0.37 20.20
N SER A 64 5.08 0.04 21.17
CA SER A 64 5.46 -0.81 22.31
C SER A 64 4.44 -0.83 23.44
N THR A 65 3.59 0.20 23.55
CA THR A 65 2.65 0.35 24.67
C THR A 65 1.40 -0.50 24.46
N PRO A 66 1.05 -1.41 25.41
CA PRO A 66 -0.22 -2.12 25.37
C PRO A 66 -1.38 -1.13 25.32
N HIS A 67 -2.26 -1.31 24.34
CA HIS A 67 -3.37 -0.40 24.09
C HIS A 67 -4.40 -0.46 25.23
N SER A 68 -4.41 0.54 26.12
CA SER A 68 -5.48 0.70 27.12
C SER A 68 -6.81 1.08 26.47
N VAL A 69 -6.77 1.67 25.27
CA VAL A 69 -7.92 1.99 24.43
C VAL A 69 -7.84 1.17 23.15
N THR A 70 -8.83 0.31 22.90
CA THR A 70 -8.95 -0.42 21.64
C THR A 70 -9.24 0.57 20.52
N TRP A 71 -8.23 0.90 19.72
CA TRP A 71 -8.43 1.65 18.50
C TRP A 71 -9.04 0.77 17.40
N THR A 72 -10.02 1.30 16.66
CA THR A 72 -10.67 0.61 15.54
C THR A 72 -10.37 1.35 14.24
N PRO A 73 -9.82 0.68 13.21
CA PRO A 73 -9.73 1.21 11.85
C PRO A 73 -11.00 1.86 11.36
N GLU A 74 -10.88 3.09 10.87
CA GLU A 74 -12.00 3.84 10.28
C GLU A 74 -12.36 3.26 8.92
N VAL A 75 -11.37 2.78 8.17
CA VAL A 75 -11.57 2.18 6.86
C VAL A 75 -10.96 0.78 6.85
N ARG A 76 -11.81 -0.25 6.78
CA ARG A 76 -11.35 -1.66 6.78
C ARG A 76 -11.44 -2.32 5.41
N ARG A 77 -12.35 -1.83 4.57
CA ARG A 77 -12.69 -2.50 3.31
C ARG A 77 -13.27 -1.51 2.32
N GLU A 78 -12.80 -1.59 1.09
CA GLU A 78 -13.48 -1.02 -0.06
C GLU A 78 -14.51 -2.03 -0.60
N PRO A 79 -15.65 -1.58 -1.15
CA PRO A 79 -16.59 -2.49 -1.79
C PRO A 79 -15.87 -3.28 -2.89
N SER A 80 -15.88 -4.62 -2.80
CA SER A 80 -15.20 -5.47 -3.79
C SER A 80 -15.79 -5.23 -5.17
N LEU A 81 -14.94 -4.97 -6.16
CA LEU A 81 -15.33 -4.88 -7.56
C LEU A 81 -14.95 -6.14 -8.35
N THR A 82 -14.47 -7.17 -7.68
CA THR A 82 -14.03 -8.43 -8.32
C THR A 82 -14.69 -9.64 -7.67
N ARG A 83 -14.72 -10.74 -8.44
CA ARG A 83 -15.09 -12.09 -7.98
C ARG A 83 -13.87 -12.93 -7.55
N ARG A 84 -12.67 -12.36 -7.54
CA ARG A 84 -11.46 -13.09 -7.15
C ARG A 84 -11.50 -13.42 -5.66
N ASN A 85 -10.91 -14.55 -5.30
CA ASN A 85 -10.71 -14.91 -3.90
C ASN A 85 -9.77 -13.90 -3.23
N PRO A 86 -10.02 -13.55 -1.96
CA PRO A 86 -9.12 -12.69 -1.21
C PRO A 86 -7.70 -13.24 -1.18
N ALA A 87 -6.71 -12.40 -1.51
CA ALA A 87 -5.30 -12.77 -1.50
C ALA A 87 -4.53 -11.93 -0.47
N PRO A 88 -3.66 -12.54 0.37
CA PRO A 88 -2.86 -11.79 1.32
C PRO A 88 -1.83 -10.92 0.60
N ALA A 89 -1.65 -9.71 1.09
CA ALA A 89 -0.66 -8.75 0.60
C ALA A 89 -0.05 -8.00 1.79
N ALA A 90 1.16 -7.50 1.61
CA ALA A 90 1.86 -6.71 2.61
C ALA A 90 2.44 -5.47 1.96
N VAL A 91 2.31 -4.33 2.63
CA VAL A 91 2.95 -3.07 2.21
C VAL A 91 3.81 -2.54 3.33
N LEU A 92 4.96 -1.99 2.98
CA LEU A 92 5.79 -1.25 3.93
C LEU A 92 5.26 0.18 4.01
N VAL A 93 5.07 0.69 5.22
CA VAL A 93 4.86 2.12 5.50
C VAL A 93 6.19 2.68 6.02
N PRO A 94 7.14 3.01 5.11
CA PRO A 94 8.48 3.47 5.48
C PRO A 94 8.46 4.93 5.93
N ILE A 95 8.68 5.15 7.23
CA ILE A 95 8.85 6.48 7.82
C ILE A 95 10.34 6.80 7.86
N VAL A 96 10.79 7.66 6.94
CA VAL A 96 12.20 8.05 6.84
C VAL A 96 12.54 9.09 7.90
N GLN A 97 13.58 8.81 8.68
CA GLN A 97 14.05 9.67 9.76
C GLN A 97 14.87 10.85 9.21
N ARG A 98 14.18 11.83 8.62
CA ARG A 98 14.74 13.16 8.28
C ARG A 98 14.56 14.12 9.48
N ASP A 99 15.07 15.35 9.36
CA ASP A 99 14.81 16.41 10.35
C ASP A 99 13.31 16.62 10.58
N GLU A 100 12.52 16.62 9.51
CA GLU A 100 11.07 16.41 9.53
C GLU A 100 10.77 15.03 8.97
N PRO A 101 10.31 14.05 9.78
CA PRO A 101 10.04 12.70 9.30
C PRO A 101 9.11 12.68 8.09
N THR A 102 9.44 11.84 7.11
CA THR A 102 8.69 11.72 5.86
C THR A 102 8.22 10.28 5.66
N VAL A 103 7.29 10.07 4.73
CA VAL A 103 6.85 8.76 4.28
C VAL A 103 7.27 8.56 2.84
N LEU A 104 8.05 7.51 2.58
CA LEU A 104 8.46 7.16 1.22
C LEU A 104 7.32 6.43 0.48
N LEU A 105 7.01 6.93 -0.71
CA LEU A 105 5.93 6.44 -1.57
C LEU A 105 6.44 6.25 -3.00
N THR A 106 5.77 5.38 -3.73
CA THR A 106 6.05 5.08 -5.14
C THR A 106 4.91 5.56 -6.02
N GLU A 107 5.24 5.98 -7.23
CA GLU A 107 4.27 6.16 -8.31
C GLU A 107 4.41 5.02 -9.30
N ARG A 108 3.33 4.26 -9.50
CA ARG A 108 3.35 3.07 -10.37
C ARG A 108 3.57 3.44 -11.83
N ALA A 109 4.37 2.65 -12.53
CA ALA A 109 4.66 2.84 -13.95
C ALA A 109 3.39 2.82 -14.82
N THR A 110 3.32 3.72 -15.80
CA THR A 110 2.11 3.91 -16.62
C THR A 110 1.83 2.78 -17.61
N ARG A 111 2.81 1.89 -17.82
CA ARG A 111 2.70 0.74 -18.72
C ARG A 111 2.02 -0.48 -18.09
N MET A 112 1.67 -0.41 -16.80
CA MET A 112 1.01 -1.50 -16.10
C MET A 112 -0.48 -1.55 -16.43
N SER A 113 -1.00 -2.76 -16.66
CA SER A 113 -2.40 -2.99 -17.07
C SER A 113 -3.44 -2.61 -16.00
N THR A 114 -3.03 -2.44 -14.74
CA THR A 114 -3.91 -2.07 -13.62
C THR A 114 -3.21 -1.00 -12.75
N HIS A 115 -3.97 -0.02 -12.24
CA HIS A 115 -3.48 0.99 -11.29
C HIS A 115 -2.32 1.89 -11.79
N SER A 116 -2.17 2.06 -13.10
CA SER A 116 -1.18 2.95 -13.72
C SER A 116 -1.21 4.36 -13.11
N GLY A 117 -0.05 4.89 -12.71
CA GLY A 117 0.11 6.23 -12.14
C GLY A 117 -0.47 6.41 -10.73
N GLN A 118 -0.94 5.35 -10.08
CA GLN A 118 -1.39 5.44 -8.69
C GLN A 118 -0.20 5.53 -7.74
N ILE A 119 -0.38 6.33 -6.68
CA ILE A 119 0.58 6.45 -5.60
C ILE A 119 0.32 5.36 -4.57
N ALA A 120 1.36 4.61 -4.23
CA ALA A 120 1.29 3.49 -3.32
C ALA A 120 2.47 3.47 -2.35
N PHE A 121 2.30 2.69 -1.29
CA PHE A 121 3.42 2.17 -0.52
C PHE A 121 4.16 1.10 -1.33
N PRO A 122 5.47 0.91 -1.13
CA PRO A 122 6.15 -0.28 -1.63
C PRO A 122 5.50 -1.54 -1.04
N GLY A 123 5.21 -2.53 -1.88
CA GLY A 123 4.56 -3.74 -1.42
C GLY A 123 3.82 -4.53 -2.48
N GLY A 124 3.46 -5.75 -2.12
CA GLY A 124 2.89 -6.72 -3.04
C GLY A 124 2.25 -7.90 -2.35
N ARG A 125 2.17 -9.01 -3.08
CA ARG A 125 1.54 -10.24 -2.58
C ARG A 125 2.46 -10.90 -1.55
N VAL A 126 1.86 -11.54 -0.55
CA VAL A 126 2.60 -12.44 0.35
C VAL A 126 2.76 -13.78 -0.36
N ASP A 127 4.01 -14.18 -0.59
CA ASP A 127 4.35 -15.44 -1.22
C ASP A 127 4.50 -16.57 -0.20
N PRO A 128 4.29 -17.85 -0.59
CA PRO A 128 4.43 -18.98 0.33
C PRO A 128 5.83 -19.12 0.96
N GLY A 129 6.85 -18.54 0.33
CA GLY A 129 8.23 -18.54 0.82
C GLY A 129 8.58 -17.39 1.76
N ASP A 130 7.69 -16.40 1.94
CA ASP A 130 7.97 -15.26 2.82
C ASP A 130 7.97 -15.71 4.28
N ALA A 131 9.03 -15.34 5.01
CA ALA A 131 9.21 -15.74 6.41
C ALA A 131 8.16 -15.13 7.36
N SER A 132 7.54 -14.01 6.97
CA SER A 132 6.48 -13.31 7.71
C SER A 132 5.83 -12.25 6.80
N ILE A 133 4.75 -11.63 7.28
CA ILE A 133 4.13 -10.47 6.63
C ILE A 133 5.12 -9.31 6.49
N ALA A 134 5.89 -9.01 7.55
CA ALA A 134 6.97 -8.04 7.48
C ALA A 134 8.07 -8.44 6.48
N GLY A 135 8.39 -9.73 6.40
CA GLY A 135 9.32 -10.27 5.41
C GLY A 135 8.88 -10.01 3.96
N ALA A 136 7.59 -10.23 3.67
CA ALA A 136 7.01 -9.92 2.36
C ALA A 136 7.10 -8.42 2.04
N ALA A 137 6.72 -7.55 2.98
CA ALA A 137 6.80 -6.10 2.79
C ALA A 137 8.24 -5.62 2.54
N LEU A 138 9.23 -6.19 3.25
CA LEU A 138 10.64 -5.86 3.07
C LEU A 138 11.20 -6.37 1.73
N ARG A 139 10.83 -7.59 1.31
CA ARG A 139 11.20 -8.13 -0.01
C ARG A 139 10.70 -7.23 -1.12
N GLU A 140 9.41 -6.89 -1.10
CA GLU A 140 8.78 -6.03 -2.11
C GLU A 140 9.39 -4.62 -2.12
N ALA A 141 9.67 -4.03 -0.95
CA ALA A 141 10.35 -2.74 -0.88
C ALA A 141 11.77 -2.77 -1.46
N TRP A 142 12.47 -3.89 -1.30
CA TRP A 142 13.77 -4.09 -1.94
C TRP A 142 13.64 -4.28 -3.47
N GLU A 143 12.69 -5.09 -3.93
CA GLU A 143 12.45 -5.34 -5.37
C GLU A 143 12.00 -4.08 -6.12
N GLU A 144 11.07 -3.30 -5.55
CA GLU A 144 10.48 -2.14 -6.21
C GLU A 144 11.40 -0.90 -6.17
N VAL A 145 12.04 -0.63 -5.02
CA VAL A 145 12.80 0.62 -4.80
C VAL A 145 14.22 0.44 -4.30
N GLY A 146 14.70 -0.80 -4.14
CA GLY A 146 16.06 -1.08 -3.65
C GLY A 146 16.28 -0.73 -2.19
N LEU A 147 15.21 -0.60 -1.38
CA LEU A 147 15.36 -0.26 0.04
C LEU A 147 15.90 -1.47 0.81
N GLU A 148 17.17 -1.40 1.21
CA GLU A 148 17.83 -2.49 1.93
C GLU A 148 17.28 -2.62 3.36
N ALA A 149 16.95 -3.86 3.77
CA ALA A 149 16.40 -4.16 5.09
C ALA A 149 17.29 -3.72 6.26
N GLY A 150 18.61 -3.57 6.04
CA GLY A 150 19.54 -3.07 7.07
C GLY A 150 19.28 -1.63 7.52
N PHE A 151 18.55 -0.83 6.74
CA PHE A 151 18.12 0.51 7.13
C PHE A 151 16.75 0.53 7.82
N VAL A 152 16.05 -0.60 7.87
CA VAL A 152 14.63 -0.65 8.24
C VAL A 152 14.44 -1.29 9.62
N GLU A 153 13.81 -0.57 10.51
CA GLU A 153 13.34 -1.05 11.81
C GLU A 153 11.82 -1.18 11.79
N VAL A 154 11.32 -2.41 11.79
CA VAL A 154 9.87 -2.67 11.85
C VAL A 154 9.34 -2.38 13.25
N LEU A 155 8.34 -1.50 13.35
CA LEU A 155 7.68 -1.15 14.61
C LEU A 155 6.48 -2.06 14.91
N GLY A 156 5.73 -2.43 13.87
CA GLY A 156 4.56 -3.29 14.01
C GLY A 156 3.63 -3.22 12.81
N GLU A 157 2.50 -3.91 12.93
CA GLU A 157 1.49 -4.02 11.88
C GLU A 157 0.23 -3.24 12.24
N LEU A 158 -0.38 -2.57 11.27
CA LEU A 158 -1.74 -2.06 11.39
C LEU A 158 -2.75 -3.16 11.01
N PRO A 159 -4.02 -3.05 11.45
CA PRO A 159 -5.06 -3.97 11.00
C PRO A 159 -5.22 -3.97 9.48
N THR A 160 -5.63 -5.11 8.95
CA THR A 160 -5.74 -5.32 7.50
C THR A 160 -6.73 -4.38 6.82
N TYR A 161 -6.43 -4.06 5.56
CA TYR A 161 -7.25 -3.28 4.65
C TYR A 161 -7.58 -4.12 3.42
N THR A 162 -8.87 -4.34 3.15
CA THR A 162 -9.30 -5.03 1.92
C THR A 162 -9.52 -4.04 0.78
N THR A 163 -8.75 -4.18 -0.31
CA THR A 163 -8.84 -3.32 -1.50
C THR A 163 -10.00 -3.71 -2.41
N ILE A 164 -10.36 -2.83 -3.36
CA ILE A 164 -11.32 -3.16 -4.42
C ILE A 164 -10.94 -4.37 -5.28
N THR A 165 -9.65 -4.72 -5.33
CA THR A 165 -9.08 -5.84 -6.09
C THR A 165 -9.00 -7.13 -5.29
N ALA A 166 -9.62 -7.17 -4.11
CA ALA A 166 -9.65 -8.29 -3.17
C ALA A 166 -8.28 -8.66 -2.57
N PHE A 167 -7.31 -7.74 -2.54
CA PHE A 167 -6.14 -7.93 -1.69
C PHE A 167 -6.49 -7.62 -0.24
N VAL A 168 -6.10 -8.50 0.68
CA VAL A 168 -6.14 -8.27 2.13
C VAL A 168 -4.76 -7.79 2.53
N VAL A 169 -4.59 -6.47 2.55
CA VAL A 169 -3.30 -5.82 2.73
C VAL A 169 -3.03 -5.61 4.22
N THR A 170 -1.88 -6.06 4.69
CA THR A 170 -1.35 -5.70 6.02
C THR A 170 -0.33 -4.57 5.89
N PRO A 171 -0.58 -3.38 6.46
CA PRO A 171 0.41 -2.30 6.49
C PRO A 171 1.43 -2.55 7.60
N VAL A 172 2.70 -2.70 7.23
CA VAL A 172 3.84 -2.89 8.12
C VAL A 172 4.52 -1.53 8.33
N VAL A 173 4.41 -0.96 9.51
CA VAL A 173 4.97 0.36 9.82
C VAL A 173 6.41 0.22 10.28
N ALA A 174 7.31 0.98 9.67
CA ALA A 174 8.73 0.89 9.95
C ALA A 174 9.40 2.27 9.97
N LEU A 175 10.44 2.40 10.80
CA LEU A 175 11.39 3.51 10.71
C LEU A 175 12.49 3.16 9.72
N VAL A 176 12.88 4.13 8.90
CA VAL A 176 13.99 3.99 7.96
C VAL A 176 15.10 4.96 8.36
N GLN A 177 16.28 4.43 8.65
CA GLN A 177 17.46 5.24 8.93
C GLN A 177 17.99 5.89 7.64
N PRO A 178 18.50 7.13 7.67
CA PRO A 178 19.15 7.74 6.51
C PRO A 178 20.38 6.96 6.03
N GLY A 179 20.83 7.27 4.81
CA GLY A 179 22.04 6.69 4.23
C GLY A 179 21.80 5.55 3.23
N PHE A 180 20.55 5.17 3.01
CA PHE A 180 20.17 4.26 1.92
C PHE A 180 20.28 4.93 0.56
N VAL A 181 20.42 4.10 -0.48
CA VAL A 181 20.37 4.53 -1.88
C VAL A 181 19.25 3.77 -2.57
N LEU A 182 18.27 4.50 -3.09
CA LEU A 182 17.15 3.91 -3.82
C LEU A 182 17.55 3.53 -5.23
N ARG A 183 17.02 2.40 -5.70
CA ARG A 183 17.17 1.90 -7.07
C ARG A 183 15.79 1.47 -7.58
N PRO A 184 14.93 2.43 -8.01
CA PRO A 184 13.60 2.13 -8.47
C PRO A 184 13.62 1.19 -9.69
N ASN A 185 12.84 0.12 -9.66
CA ASN A 185 12.65 -0.76 -10.80
C ASN A 185 11.76 -0.06 -11.84
N PRO A 186 12.29 0.35 -13.01
CA PRO A 186 11.52 1.13 -13.98
C PRO A 186 10.38 0.35 -14.65
N ALA A 187 10.34 -0.98 -14.48
CA ALA A 187 9.22 -1.80 -14.94
C ALA A 187 7.96 -1.58 -14.10
N GLU A 188 8.11 -1.21 -12.82
CA GLU A 188 7.03 -1.17 -11.83
C GLU A 188 6.84 0.23 -11.24
N VAL A 189 7.94 0.98 -11.09
CA VAL A 189 7.99 2.27 -10.43
C VAL A 189 8.43 3.35 -11.43
N ALA A 190 7.55 4.31 -11.69
CA ALA A 190 7.85 5.50 -12.50
C ALA A 190 8.57 6.58 -11.70
N ASP A 191 8.28 6.69 -10.40
CA ASP A 191 8.86 7.71 -9.54
C ASP A 191 8.86 7.27 -8.07
N VAL A 192 9.79 7.81 -7.29
CA VAL A 192 9.87 7.62 -5.84
C VAL A 192 10.03 8.97 -5.18
N PHE A 193 9.21 9.26 -4.19
CA PHE A 193 9.18 10.54 -3.52
C PHE A 193 8.79 10.38 -2.05
N GLU A 194 9.00 11.43 -1.29
CA GLU A 194 8.73 11.48 0.14
C GLU A 194 7.67 12.55 0.42
N VAL A 195 6.73 12.26 1.33
CA VAL A 195 5.74 13.24 1.81
C VAL A 195 5.93 13.44 3.32
N PRO A 196 5.96 14.69 3.84
CA PRO A 196 6.08 14.92 5.26
C PRO A 196 5.04 14.14 6.07
N LEU A 197 5.48 13.42 7.10
CA LEU A 197 4.60 12.65 7.97
C LEU A 197 3.60 13.57 8.67
N ALA A 198 4.02 14.78 9.06
CA ALA A 198 3.14 15.77 9.67
C ALA A 198 1.98 16.19 8.74
N PHE A 199 2.23 16.29 7.43
CA PHE A 199 1.18 16.53 6.44
C PHE A 199 0.18 15.36 6.39
N LEU A 200 0.69 14.13 6.30
CA LEU A 200 -0.14 12.92 6.23
C LEU A 200 -0.88 12.63 7.55
N MET A 201 -0.41 13.14 8.68
CA MET A 201 -1.01 12.95 10.01
C MET A 201 -1.84 14.17 10.46
N ASN A 202 -2.19 15.06 9.53
CA ASN A 202 -3.08 16.17 9.77
C ASN A 202 -4.39 16.00 8.96
N PRO A 203 -5.53 15.77 9.65
CA PRO A 203 -6.82 15.49 9.00
C PRO A 203 -7.39 16.66 8.20
N ALA A 204 -6.83 17.87 8.34
CA ALA A 204 -7.13 18.99 7.45
C ALA A 204 -6.72 18.75 5.98
N HIS A 205 -5.84 17.78 5.73
CA HIS A 205 -5.43 17.34 4.40
C HIS A 205 -6.18 16.08 3.92
N HIS A 206 -7.06 15.49 4.74
CA HIS A 206 -7.80 14.28 4.42
C HIS A 206 -9.15 14.65 3.78
N ARG A 207 -9.23 14.60 2.46
CA ARG A 207 -10.45 14.84 1.69
C ARG A 207 -11.25 13.54 1.58
N ARG A 208 -12.51 13.56 1.99
CA ARG A 208 -13.44 12.43 1.81
C ARG A 208 -14.23 12.64 0.53
N HIS A 209 -14.24 11.63 -0.32
CA HIS A 209 -14.98 11.59 -1.57
C HIS A 209 -16.16 10.64 -1.46
N GLN A 210 -17.17 10.85 -2.33
CA GLN A 210 -18.28 9.93 -2.52
C GLN A 210 -18.44 9.67 -4.01
N VAL A 211 -18.35 8.40 -4.43
CA VAL A 211 -18.38 8.01 -5.85
C VAL A 211 -19.81 8.04 -6.37
N GLU A 212 -20.66 7.11 -5.95
CA GLU A 212 -22.09 7.00 -6.31
C GLU A 212 -22.85 6.23 -5.20
N GLY A 213 -24.17 6.39 -5.16
CA GLY A 213 -25.09 5.78 -4.17
C GLY A 213 -25.54 6.74 -3.08
N ASP A 214 -26.71 6.46 -2.49
CA ASP A 214 -27.29 7.20 -1.37
C ASP A 214 -27.24 6.39 -0.07
N GLY A 215 -27.05 7.11 1.06
CA GLY A 215 -27.06 6.51 2.39
C GLY A 215 -25.89 5.57 2.66
N PRO A 216 -26.07 4.55 3.52
CA PRO A 216 -24.99 3.65 3.96
C PRO A 216 -24.32 2.82 2.85
N ALA A 217 -24.93 2.75 1.66
CA ALA A 217 -24.40 2.02 0.51
C ALA A 217 -23.43 2.86 -0.34
N ALA A 218 -23.32 4.17 -0.09
CA ALA A 218 -22.46 5.07 -0.83
C ALA A 218 -20.97 4.67 -0.66
N ARG A 219 -20.25 4.55 -1.78
CA ARG A 219 -18.82 4.26 -1.74
C ARG A 219 -18.04 5.53 -1.41
N HIS A 220 -17.25 5.46 -0.35
CA HIS A 220 -16.36 6.53 0.08
C HIS A 220 -14.89 6.15 -0.09
N PHE A 221 -14.05 7.14 -0.36
CA PHE A 221 -12.60 7.01 -0.28
C PHE A 221 -11.97 8.32 0.23
N PHE A 222 -10.70 8.25 0.62
CA PHE A 222 -9.92 9.42 1.00
C PHE A 222 -8.94 9.82 -0.10
N SER A 223 -8.65 11.12 -0.20
CA SER A 223 -7.46 11.62 -0.88
C SER A 223 -6.70 12.61 0.00
N MET A 224 -5.40 12.73 -0.28
CA MET A 224 -4.45 13.63 0.37
C MET A 224 -3.55 14.26 -0.70
N PRO A 225 -4.05 15.21 -1.51
CA PRO A 225 -3.26 15.85 -2.55
C PRO A 225 -2.17 16.71 -1.94
N TYR A 226 -0.92 16.40 -2.28
CA TYR A 226 0.28 17.08 -1.81
C TYR A 226 0.98 17.77 -2.98
N GLN A 227 1.50 18.98 -2.76
CA GLN A 227 2.29 19.69 -3.76
C GLN A 227 3.78 19.41 -3.49
N ASP A 228 4.37 18.63 -4.39
CA ASP A 228 5.79 18.27 -4.40
C ASP A 228 6.49 19.15 -5.44
N GLY A 229 6.98 20.31 -4.99
CA GLY A 229 7.46 21.36 -5.88
C GLY A 229 6.36 21.85 -6.84
N GLY A 230 6.57 21.66 -8.14
CA GLY A 230 5.61 22.02 -9.19
C GLY A 230 4.63 20.91 -9.57
N ARG A 231 4.66 19.74 -8.91
CA ARG A 231 3.86 18.56 -9.25
C ARG A 231 2.92 18.19 -8.12
N GLU A 232 1.66 17.91 -8.45
CA GLU A 232 0.72 17.34 -7.48
C GLU A 232 0.93 15.83 -7.35
N ARG A 233 1.14 15.37 -6.12
CA ARG A 233 1.07 13.98 -5.69
C ARG A 233 -0.32 13.70 -5.12
N PHE A 234 -1.19 13.12 -5.93
CA PHE A 234 -2.56 12.82 -5.51
C PHE A 234 -2.64 11.44 -4.85
N VAL A 235 -2.37 11.38 -3.54
CA VAL A 235 -2.50 10.14 -2.75
C VAL A 235 -3.99 9.86 -2.54
N TRP A 236 -4.49 8.67 -2.89
CA TRP A 236 -5.91 8.35 -2.77
C TRP A 236 -6.19 6.85 -2.59
N GLY A 237 -7.47 6.48 -2.40
CA GLY A 237 -7.91 5.09 -2.36
C GLY A 237 -7.32 4.32 -1.18
N ALA A 238 -6.86 3.09 -1.42
CA ALA A 238 -6.30 2.22 -0.38
C ALA A 238 -5.12 2.87 0.37
N THR A 239 -4.19 3.51 -0.34
CA THR A 239 -3.04 4.20 0.27
C THR A 239 -3.49 5.27 1.26
N ALA A 240 -4.40 6.16 0.84
CA ALA A 240 -4.96 7.18 1.71
C ALA A 240 -5.81 6.59 2.85
N GLY A 241 -6.51 5.48 2.61
CA GLY A 241 -7.25 4.76 3.64
C GLY A 241 -6.35 4.19 4.74
N MET A 242 -5.22 3.57 4.35
CA MET A 242 -4.21 3.07 5.29
C MET A 242 -3.51 4.21 6.05
N LEU A 243 -3.21 5.32 5.39
CA LEU A 243 -2.69 6.53 6.04
C LEU A 243 -3.68 7.13 7.05
N ARG A 244 -4.97 7.15 6.70
CA ARG A 244 -6.04 7.60 7.62
C ARG A 244 -6.12 6.71 8.86
N ASN A 245 -5.93 5.41 8.68
CA ASN A 245 -5.86 4.46 9.78
C ASN A 245 -4.63 4.68 10.67
N LEU A 246 -3.45 4.89 10.07
CA LEU A 246 -2.24 5.26 10.82
C LEU A 246 -2.46 6.54 11.64
N TYR A 247 -3.06 7.58 11.04
CA TYR A 247 -3.43 8.81 11.75
C TYR A 247 -4.27 8.52 13.00
N ARG A 248 -5.35 7.75 12.84
CA ARG A 248 -6.24 7.44 13.96
C ARG A 248 -5.55 6.61 15.03
N PHE A 249 -4.68 5.68 14.64
CA PHE A 249 -3.85 4.90 15.56
C PHE A 249 -2.90 5.80 16.38
N LEU A 250 -2.26 6.78 15.75
CA LEU A 250 -1.33 7.70 16.41
C LEU A 250 -2.02 8.76 17.29
N VAL A 251 -3.29 9.10 17.03
CA VAL A 251 -4.07 10.02 17.87
C VAL A 251 -4.67 9.34 19.11
N ALA A 252 -5.05 8.06 19.01
CA ALA A 252 -5.57 7.29 20.14
C ALA A 252 -4.54 7.16 21.28
#